data_AF-A0A3B8J9Q7-F1
#
_entry.id   AF-A0A3B8J9Q7-F1
#
_cell.length_a   1.000
_cell.length_b   1.000
_cell.length_c   1.000
_cell.angle_alpha   90.00
_cell.angle_beta   90.00
_cell.angle_gamma   90.00
#
_symmetry.space_group_name_H-M   'P 1'
#
loop_
_entity.id
_entity.type
_entity.pdbx_description
1 polymer ?
#
loop_
_entity_poly.entity_id
_entity_poly.type
_entity_poly.pdbx_seq_one_letter_code
_entity_poly.pdbx_strand_id
1 'polypeptide(L)'
;PPFVSFLPLAPDPVGEGLGHFLGAMRVDAFRPLEEWQQHIDNWIRRFRNSTPAPGQERVLIPGDPEREMEALREKEGIPLLDAVVKDLTAVGDKFGIKLPDH
;
A
#
# COMPACT_ATOMS: atom_id res chain seq x y z
N PRO A 1 -1.63 -7.58 -23.29
CA PRO A 1 -2.07 -6.27 -23.85
C PRO A 1 -3.31 -5.78 -23.09
N PRO A 2 -3.46 -4.46 -22.80
CA PRO A 2 -4.65 -3.96 -22.10
C PRO A 2 -5.90 -4.21 -22.96
N PHE A 3 -6.99 -4.61 -22.31
CA PHE A 3 -8.29 -4.78 -22.97
C PHE A 3 -8.81 -3.40 -23.38
N VAL A 4 -9.07 -3.21 -24.68
CA VAL A 4 -9.69 -2.00 -25.21
C VAL A 4 -11.22 -2.09 -25.05
N SER A 5 -11.85 -1.04 -24.53
CA SER A 5 -13.27 -1.04 -24.11
C SER A 5 -14.31 -1.11 -25.24
N PHE A 6 -13.87 -1.08 -26.49
CA PHE A 6 -14.73 -0.99 -27.68
C PHE A 6 -14.69 -2.22 -28.60
N LEU A 7 -13.90 -3.25 -28.27
CA LEU A 7 -13.95 -4.54 -28.96
C LEU A 7 -14.88 -5.51 -28.21
N PRO A 8 -15.67 -6.32 -28.93
CA PRO A 8 -16.44 -7.39 -28.29
C PRO A 8 -15.48 -8.33 -27.56
N LEU A 9 -15.80 -8.63 -26.30
CA LEU A 9 -15.04 -9.55 -25.47
C LEU A 9 -14.96 -10.91 -26.18
N ALA A 10 -13.77 -11.50 -26.23
CA ALA A 10 -13.59 -12.83 -26.80
C ALA A 10 -14.48 -13.84 -26.06
N PRO A 11 -15.10 -14.81 -26.76
CA PRO A 11 -16.02 -15.77 -26.16
C PRO A 11 -15.35 -16.67 -25.10
N ASP A 12 -14.02 -16.84 -25.17
CA ASP A 12 -13.19 -17.49 -24.16
C ASP A 12 -12.17 -16.48 -23.59
N PRO A 13 -12.47 -15.76 -22.50
CA PRO A 13 -11.49 -14.95 -21.81
C PRO A 13 -10.41 -15.83 -21.17
N VAL A 14 -9.18 -15.31 -21.05
CA VAL A 14 -8.04 -16.00 -20.44
C VAL A 14 -8.20 -16.15 -18.91
N GLY A 15 -9.08 -17.06 -18.48
CA GLY A 15 -9.29 -17.47 -17.08
C GLY A 15 -9.83 -16.38 -16.14
N GLU A 16 -10.33 -16.80 -14.97
CA GLU A 16 -10.58 -15.90 -13.81
C GLU A 16 -9.27 -15.49 -13.10
N GLY A 17 -8.16 -15.43 -13.84
CA GLY A 17 -6.82 -15.25 -13.30
C GLY A 17 -6.39 -13.79 -13.30
N LEU A 18 -6.10 -13.23 -12.13
CA LEU A 18 -5.41 -11.94 -12.01
C LEU A 18 -3.92 -12.12 -12.37
N GLY A 19 -3.47 -11.45 -13.42
CA GLY A 19 -2.05 -11.40 -13.78
C GLY A 19 -1.28 -10.47 -12.84
N HIS A 20 -0.25 -10.99 -12.17
CA HIS A 20 0.65 -10.21 -11.31
C HIS A 20 2.06 -10.20 -11.91
N PHE A 21 2.70 -9.03 -11.92
CA PHE A 21 4.09 -8.87 -12.32
C PHE A 21 4.89 -8.35 -11.12
N LEU A 22 5.98 -9.04 -10.78
CA LEU A 22 6.87 -8.65 -9.70
C LEU A 22 8.27 -8.48 -10.25
N GLY A 23 8.92 -7.38 -9.85
CA GLY A 23 10.30 -7.07 -10.22
C GLY A 23 11.12 -6.76 -8.98
N ALA A 24 12.30 -7.35 -8.88
CA ALA A 24 13.29 -7.04 -7.86
C ALA A 24 14.62 -6.71 -8.56
N MET A 25 15.17 -5.54 -8.26
CA MET A 25 16.45 -5.09 -8.83
C MET A 25 17.49 -5.03 -7.73
N ARG A 26 18.64 -5.67 -7.96
CA ARG A 26 19.75 -5.66 -7.01
C ARG A 26 20.56 -4.37 -7.20
N VAL A 27 20.46 -3.44 -6.25
CA VAL A 27 21.06 -2.09 -6.34
C VAL A 27 22.59 -2.14 -6.51
N ASP A 28 23.26 -3.02 -5.77
CA ASP A 28 24.72 -3.17 -5.79
C ASP A 28 25.28 -3.67 -7.13
N ALA A 29 24.44 -4.21 -8.02
CA ALA A 29 24.82 -4.60 -9.37
C ALA A 29 25.00 -3.39 -10.30
N PHE A 30 24.52 -2.21 -9.89
CA PHE A 30 24.59 -0.97 -10.68
C PHE A 30 25.55 0.06 -10.09
N ARG A 31 25.66 0.13 -8.76
CA ARG A 31 26.55 1.06 -8.06
C ARG A 31 26.75 0.65 -6.59
N PRO A 32 27.76 1.17 -5.88
CA PRO A 32 27.95 0.90 -4.46
C PRO A 32 26.69 1.23 -3.64
N LEU A 33 26.28 0.31 -2.76
CA LEU A 33 25.05 0.42 -1.98
C LEU A 33 25.05 1.67 -1.10
N GLU A 34 26.18 1.96 -0.44
CA GLU A 34 26.30 3.10 0.47
C GLU A 34 26.10 4.43 -0.24
N GLU A 35 26.73 4.63 -1.40
CA GLU A 35 26.53 5.86 -2.19
C GLU A 35 25.10 5.98 -2.72
N TRP A 36 24.47 4.85 -3.07
CA TRP A 36 23.07 4.85 -3.47
C TRP A 36 22.16 5.31 -2.33
N GLN A 37 22.35 4.76 -1.12
CA GLN A 37 21.60 5.15 0.07
C GLN A 37 21.77 6.65 0.37
N GLN A 38 23.01 7.15 0.37
CA GLN A 38 23.30 8.57 0.59
C GLN A 38 22.60 9.48 -0.43
N HIS A 39 22.54 9.07 -1.70
CA HIS A 39 21.86 9.83 -2.75
C HIS A 39 20.34 9.85 -2.56
N ILE A 40 19.75 8.71 -2.20
CA ILE A 40 18.33 8.61 -1.87
C ILE A 40 18.00 9.47 -0.66
N ASP A 41 18.81 9.44 0.40
CA ASP A 41 18.61 10.27 1.60
C ASP A 41 18.70 11.77 1.29
N ASN A 42 19.61 12.19 0.42
CA ASN A 42 19.68 13.57 -0.04
C ASN A 42 18.41 13.97 -0.80
N TRP A 43 17.92 13.10 -1.69
CA TRP A 43 16.68 13.34 -2.45
C TRP A 43 15.45 13.43 -1.54
N ILE A 44 15.33 12.50 -0.60
CA ILE A 44 14.28 12.49 0.43
C ILE A 44 14.29 13.81 1.22
N ARG A 45 15.46 14.24 1.71
CA ARG A 45 15.59 15.52 2.44
C ARG A 45 15.19 16.71 1.59
N ARG A 46 15.57 16.75 0.32
CA ARG A 46 15.22 17.85 -0.59
C ARG A 46 13.71 17.98 -0.78
N PHE A 47 12.98 16.88 -0.93
CA PHE A 47 11.53 16.96 -1.03
C PHE A 47 10.89 17.41 0.26
N ARG A 48 11.29 16.82 1.39
CA ARG A 48 10.74 17.22 2.69
C ARG A 48 10.95 18.71 2.99
N ASN A 49 12.05 19.29 2.50
CA ASN A 49 12.37 20.70 2.67
C ASN A 49 11.78 21.62 1.58
N SER A 50 11.10 21.07 0.58
CA SER A 50 10.53 21.87 -0.51
C SER A 50 9.23 22.55 -0.08
N THR A 51 8.92 23.69 -0.71
CA THR A 51 7.71 24.46 -0.39
C THR A 51 6.47 23.65 -0.76
N PRO A 52 5.56 23.40 0.20
CA PRO A 52 4.33 22.66 -0.09
C PRO A 52 3.38 23.51 -0.96
N ALA A 53 2.47 22.83 -1.64
CA ALA A 53 1.40 23.50 -2.39
C ALA A 53 0.46 24.28 -1.43
N PRO A 54 -0.21 25.34 -1.90
CA PRO A 54 -1.17 26.07 -1.07
C PRO A 54 -2.22 25.13 -0.43
N GLY A 55 -2.41 25.26 0.87
CA GLY A 55 -3.34 24.42 1.64
C GLY A 55 -2.79 23.06 2.06
N GLN A 56 -1.51 22.77 1.80
CA GLN A 56 -0.81 21.57 2.28
C GLN A 56 0.25 21.93 3.31
N GLU A 57 0.39 21.12 4.35
CA GLU A 57 1.31 21.39 5.47
C GLU A 57 2.77 21.04 5.11
N ARG A 58 2.98 19.94 4.39
CA ARG A 58 4.31 19.44 4.01
C ARG A 58 4.27 18.60 2.74
N VAL A 59 5.42 18.46 2.09
CA VAL A 59 5.60 17.53 0.98
C VAL A 59 5.86 16.13 1.54
N LEU A 60 5.00 15.18 1.15
CA LEU A 60 5.04 13.79 1.59
C LEU A 60 5.73 12.91 0.54
N ILE A 61 6.40 11.86 1.01
CA ILE A 61 7.03 10.84 0.16
C ILE A 61 6.21 9.56 0.25
N PRO A 62 6.07 8.78 -0.84
CA PRO A 62 5.39 7.49 -0.78
C PRO A 62 5.91 6.61 0.38
N GLY A 63 4.98 6.12 1.21
CA GLY A 63 5.29 5.37 2.43
C GLY A 63 5.30 6.20 3.71
N ASP A 64 5.30 7.54 3.66
CA ASP A 64 5.21 8.38 4.86
C ASP A 64 3.85 8.26 5.57
N PRO A 65 2.70 8.47 4.88
CA PRO A 65 1.39 8.34 5.53
C PRO A 65 1.16 6.93 6.09
N GLU A 66 1.61 5.90 5.35
CA GLU A 66 1.47 4.51 5.76
C GLU A 66 2.29 4.23 7.02
N ARG A 67 3.55 4.67 7.08
CA ARG A 67 4.41 4.49 8.26
C ARG A 67 3.86 5.22 9.49
N GLU A 68 3.33 6.42 9.30
CA GLU A 68 2.73 7.20 10.40
C GLU A 68 1.46 6.52 10.91
N MET A 69 0.58 6.05 10.02
CA MET A 69 -0.62 5.32 10.41
C MET A 69 -0.31 3.95 11.03
N GLU A 70 0.70 3.25 10.54
CA GLU A 70 1.17 1.98 11.12
C GLU A 70 1.61 2.18 12.57
N ALA A 71 2.50 3.15 12.82
CA ALA A 71 2.98 3.46 14.17
C ALA A 71 1.86 3.90 15.13
N LEU A 72 0.84 4.58 14.62
CA LEU A 72 -0.36 4.96 15.39
C LEU A 72 -1.21 3.73 15.73
N ARG A 73 -1.57 2.94 14.71
CA ARG A 73 -2.47 1.79 14.84
C ARG A 73 -1.85 0.62 15.58
N GLU A 74 -0.53 0.50 15.59
CA GLU A 74 0.18 -0.45 16.43
C GLU A 74 -0.04 -0.17 17.93
N LYS A 75 -0.17 1.10 18.30
CA LYS A 75 -0.35 1.53 19.70
C LYS A 75 -1.81 1.69 20.10
N GLU A 76 -2.61 2.29 19.24
CA GLU A 76 -4.00 2.68 19.51
C GLU A 76 -5.02 1.65 19.01
N GLY A 77 -4.57 0.65 18.25
CA GLY A 77 -5.45 -0.31 17.57
C GLY A 77 -5.96 0.19 16.21
N ILE A 78 -6.60 -0.69 15.47
CA ILE A 78 -7.17 -0.39 14.15
C ILE A 78 -8.66 -0.10 14.32
N PRO A 79 -9.13 1.14 14.04
CA PRO A 79 -10.55 1.43 14.10
C PRO A 79 -11.28 0.71 12.96
N LEU A 80 -12.28 -0.10 13.33
CA LEU A 80 -13.16 -0.79 12.39
C LEU A 80 -14.52 -0.11 12.35
N LEU A 81 -15.15 -0.14 11.17
CA LEU A 81 -16.54 0.31 11.03
C LEU A 81 -17.48 -0.74 11.62
N ASP A 82 -18.60 -0.32 12.20
CA ASP A 82 -19.61 -1.24 12.79
C ASP A 82 -20.06 -2.34 11.82
N ALA A 83 -20.20 -2.00 10.53
CA ALA A 83 -20.55 -2.97 9.49
C ALA A 83 -19.47 -4.06 9.33
N VAL A 84 -18.18 -3.69 9.39
CA VAL A 84 -17.06 -4.63 9.31
C VAL A 84 -17.03 -5.54 10.54
N VAL A 85 -17.27 -4.99 11.73
CA VAL A 85 -17.35 -5.78 12.98
C VAL A 85 -18.47 -6.82 12.90
N LYS A 86 -19.63 -6.41 12.36
CA LYS A 86 -20.77 -7.31 12.16
C LYS A 86 -20.43 -8.44 11.18
N ASP A 87 -19.80 -8.12 10.05
CA ASP A 87 -19.40 -9.12 9.05
C ASP A 87 -18.37 -10.10 9.61
N LEU A 88 -17.37 -9.61 10.34
CA LEU A 88 -16.37 -10.45 11.00
C LEU A 88 -17.00 -11.36 12.07
N THR A 89 -17.93 -10.84 12.88
CA THR A 89 -18.67 -11.64 13.86
C THR A 89 -19.48 -12.74 13.18
N ALA A 90 -20.20 -12.43 12.11
CA ALA A 90 -21.00 -13.41 11.37
C ALA A 90 -20.14 -14.53 10.75
N VAL A 91 -18.96 -14.18 10.23
CA VAL A 91 -17.97 -15.17 9.75
C VAL A 91 -17.45 -16.00 10.92
N GLY A 92 -17.10 -15.37 12.04
CA GLY A 92 -16.66 -16.04 13.26
C GLY A 92 -17.67 -17.08 13.76
N ASP A 93 -18.93 -16.70 13.88
CA ASP A 93 -20.02 -17.58 14.32
C ASP A 93 -20.19 -18.80 13.40
N LYS A 94 -20.05 -18.61 12.08
CA LYS A 94 -20.11 -19.70 11.10
C LYS A 94 -19.04 -20.76 11.33
N PHE A 95 -17.86 -20.35 11.81
CA PHE A 95 -16.72 -21.24 12.05
C PHE A 95 -16.52 -21.55 13.55
N GLY A 96 -17.38 -21.07 14.43
CA GLY A 96 -17.26 -21.24 15.88
C GLY A 96 -16.07 -20.50 16.51
N ILE A 97 -15.59 -19.44 15.86
CA ILE A 97 -14.47 -18.59 16.33
C ILE A 97 -15.04 -17.26 16.80
N LYS A 98 -14.85 -16.95 18.09
CA LYS A 98 -15.28 -15.66 18.63
C LYS A 98 -14.29 -14.56 18.25
N LEU A 99 -14.82 -13.40 17.87
CA LEU A 99 -14.03 -12.20 17.74
C LEU A 99 -13.48 -11.83 19.13
N PRO A 100 -12.18 -11.55 19.28
CA PRO A 100 -11.63 -11.10 20.55
C PRO A 100 -12.16 -9.72 20.93
N ASP A 101 -12.39 -9.50 22.22
CA ASP A 101 -12.79 -8.20 22.75
C ASP A 101 -11.63 -7.20 22.60
N HIS A 102 -11.94 -5.96 22.19
CA HIS A 102 -11.00 -4.84 22.06
C HIS A 102 -11.02 -3.97 23.33
#